data_AF-A0AAX0RZY7-F1
#
_entry.id   AF-A0AAX0RZY7-F1
#
_cell.length_a   1.000
_cell.length_b   1.000
_cell.length_c   1.000
_cell.angle_alpha   90.00
_cell.angle_beta   90.00
_cell.angle_gamma   90.00
#
_symmetry.space_group_name_H-M   'P 1'
#
loop_
_entity.id
_entity.type
_entity.pdbx_description
1 polymer ?
#
loop_
_entity_poly.entity_id
_entity_poly.type
_entity_poly.pdbx_seq_one_letter_code
_entity_poly.pdbx_strand_id
1 'polypeptide(L)' 'MLSSIGIPGLILILVIALIIFGPKKLPEIGRAFGRTLTEFKSATKELVSDDDKEEENNPELTTVEKKQDKSVVS' A
#
# COMPACT_ATOMS: atom_id res chain seq x y z
N MET A 1 -10.53 -6.50 33.84
CA MET A 1 -11.55 -5.44 33.66
C MET A 1 -11.18 -4.41 32.58
N LEU A 2 -9.91 -4.23 32.21
CA LEU A 2 -9.50 -3.32 31.12
C LEU A 2 -9.50 -3.99 29.73
N SER A 3 -9.32 -5.31 29.63
CA SER A 3 -9.32 -6.04 28.36
C SER A 3 -10.68 -6.12 27.66
N SER A 4 -11.77 -5.71 28.33
CA SER A 4 -13.11 -5.56 27.72
C SER A 4 -13.30 -4.21 27.02
N ILE A 5 -12.39 -3.25 27.23
CA ILE A 5 -12.27 -2.03 26.42
C ILE A 5 -11.47 -2.39 25.17
N GLY A 6 -12.06 -3.21 24.31
CA GLY A 6 -11.47 -3.57 23.03
C GLY A 6 -11.64 -2.45 22.01
N ILE A 7 -11.86 -2.85 20.77
CA ILE A 7 -12.19 -1.96 19.64
C ILE A 7 -13.24 -0.87 19.97
N PRO A 8 -14.29 -1.12 20.78
CA PRO A 8 -15.26 -0.07 21.13
C PRO A 8 -14.65 1.15 21.84
N GLY A 9 -13.65 0.94 22.71
CA GLY A 9 -12.98 2.04 23.42
C GLY A 9 -12.09 2.86 22.50
N LEU A 10 -11.38 2.18 21.58
CA LEU A 10 -10.58 2.84 20.55
C LEU A 10 -11.44 3.75 19.67
N ILE A 11 -12.63 3.28 19.27
CA ILE A 11 -13.58 4.05 18.47
C ILE A 11 -14.03 5.32 19.20
N LEU A 12 -14.32 5.25 20.49
CA LEU A 12 -14.71 6.43 21.29
C LEU A 12 -13.61 7.50 21.29
N ILE A 13 -12.36 7.09 21.49
CA ILE A 13 -11.19 7.99 21.44
C ILE A 13 -11.04 8.58 20.04
N LEU A 14 -11.21 7.76 19.00
CA LEU A 14 -11.16 8.19 17.61
C LEU A 14 -12.22 9.25 17.32
N VAL A 15 -13.45 9.08 17.78
CA VAL A 15 -14.54 10.06 17.59
C VAL A 15 -14.18 11.40 18.23
N ILE A 16 -13.66 11.41 19.46
CA ILE A 16 -13.23 12.65 20.12
C ILE A 16 -12.09 13.33 19.33
N ALA A 17 -11.09 12.55 18.91
CA ALA A 17 -10.00 13.05 18.09
C ALA A 17 -10.50 13.60 16.74
N LEU A 18 -11.49 12.95 16.12
CA LEU A 18 -12.12 13.37 14.87
C LEU A 18 -12.95 14.65 15.03
N ILE A 19 -13.49 14.95 16.21
CA ILE A 19 -14.17 16.23 16.47
C ILE A 19 -13.15 17.37 16.52
N ILE A 20 -12.01 17.14 17.18
CA ILE A 20 -10.95 18.15 17.33
C ILE A 20 -10.20 18.38 16.01
N PHE A 21 -9.77 17.30 15.37
CA PHE A 21 -8.95 17.35 14.16
C PHE A 21 -9.78 17.34 12.87
N GLY A 22 -10.98 16.75 12.88
CA GLY A 22 -11.82 16.58 11.70
C GLY A 22 -11.54 15.26 10.94
N PRO A 23 -12.56 14.62 10.34
CA PRO A 23 -12.41 13.35 9.63
C PRO A 23 -11.60 13.42 8.34
N LYS A 24 -11.39 14.62 7.79
CA LYS A 24 -10.56 14.81 6.59
C LYS A 24 -9.06 14.83 6.91
N LYS A 25 -8.66 15.23 8.12
CA LYS A 25 -7.24 15.38 8.48
C LYS A 25 -6.52 14.05 8.67
N LEU A 26 -7.17 13.06 9.28
CA LEU A 26 -6.61 11.72 9.45
C LEU A 26 -6.19 11.05 8.12
N PRO A 27 -7.06 10.96 7.09
CA PRO A 27 -6.67 10.41 5.79
C PRO A 27 -5.68 11.31 5.03
N GLU A 28 -5.75 12.63 5.19
CA GLU A 28 -4.78 13.55 4.59
C GLU A 28 -3.37 13.32 5.13
N ILE A 29 -3.21 13.26 6.47
CA ILE A 29 -1.95 12.94 7.13
C ILE A 29 -1.48 11.53 6.76
N GLY A 30 -2.39 10.55 6.74
CA GLY A 30 -2.07 9.17 6.33
C GLY A 30 -1.56 9.08 4.89
N ARG A 31 -2.12 9.87 3.96
CA ARG A 31 -1.63 9.93 2.58
C ARG A 31 -0.25 10.57 2.50
N ALA A 32 -0.02 11.68 3.20
CA ALA A 32 1.29 12.34 3.25
C ALA A 32 2.36 11.40 3.85
N PHE A 33 2.08 10.85 5.03
CA PHE A 33 2.98 9.91 5.70
C PHE A 33 3.21 8.64 4.88
N GLY A 34 2.17 8.12 4.23
CA GLY A 34 2.27 6.95 3.38
C GLY A 34 3.19 7.15 2.17
N ARG A 35 3.18 8.34 1.56
CA ARG A 35 4.14 8.68 0.49
C ARG A 35 5.57 8.68 1.02
N THR A 36 5.82 9.34 2.14
CA THR A 36 7.13 9.33 2.81
C THR A 36 7.58 7.92 3.15
N LEU A 37 6.70 7.08 3.69
CA LEU A 37 7.03 5.70 4.06
C LEU A 37 7.30 4.82 2.83
N THR A 38 6.63 5.08 1.71
CA THR A 38 6.86 4.39 0.43
C THR A 38 8.22 4.75 -0.14
N GLU A 39 8.57 6.03 -0.18
CA GLU A 39 9.88 6.51 -0.63
C GLU A 39 11.00 6.01 0.29
N PHE A 40 10.78 6.07 1.62
CA PHE A 40 11.71 5.54 2.60
C PHE A 40 11.92 4.03 2.44
N LYS A 41 10.85 3.26 2.20
CA LYS A 41 10.95 1.82 1.93
C LYS A 41 11.74 1.53 0.66
N SER A 42 11.50 2.28 -0.42
CA SER A 42 12.24 2.11 -1.68
C SER A 42 13.72 2.43 -1.52
N ALA A 43 14.04 3.55 -0.88
CA ALA A 43 15.43 3.94 -0.60
C ALA A 43 16.13 2.93 0.30
N THR A 44 15.46 2.47 1.37
CA THR A 44 16.01 1.44 2.27
C THR A 44 16.20 0.11 1.52
N LYS A 45 15.28 -0.26 0.62
CA LYS A 45 15.42 -1.49 -0.18
C LYS A 45 16.64 -1.40 -1.09
N GLU A 46 16.89 -0.26 -1.74
CA GLU A 46 18.07 -0.06 -2.58
C GLU A 46 19.36 -0.16 -1.76
N LEU A 47 19.40 0.44 -0.57
CA LEU A 47 20.55 0.37 0.34
C LEU A 47 20.81 -1.05 0.87
N VAL A 48 19.76 -1.82 1.16
CA VAL A 48 19.89 -3.22 1.65
C VAL A 48 20.17 -4.18 0.50
N SER A 49 19.63 -3.95 -0.70
CA SER A 49 19.85 -4.79 -1.87
C SER A 49 21.22 -4.60 -2.54
N ASP A 50 22.00 -3.57 -2.18
CA ASP A 50 23.37 -3.42 -2.67
C ASP A 50 24.38 -4.32 -1.90
N ASP A 51 24.00 -4.79 -0.69
CA ASP A 51 24.76 -5.80 0.07
C ASP A 51 24.31 -7.24 -0.23
N ASP A 52 23.05 -7.46 -0.62
CA ASP A 52 22.50 -8.77 -0.98
C ASP A 52 21.90 -8.76 -2.40
N LYS A 53 22.74 -8.99 -3.40
CA LYS A 53 22.27 -9.33 -4.75
C LYS A 53 21.72 -10.75 -4.73
N GLU A 54 20.40 -10.88 -4.78
CA GLU A 54 19.66 -11.85 -5.61
C GLU A 54 18.14 -11.76 -5.35
N GLU A 55 17.37 -12.05 -6.41
CA GLU A 55 15.92 -12.31 -6.45
C GLU A 55 14.94 -11.14 -6.77
N GLU A 56 14.80 -10.90 -8.08
CA GLU A 56 13.56 -11.04 -8.87
C GLU A 56 12.20 -10.82 -8.17
N ASN A 57 11.45 -9.80 -8.61
CA ASN A 57 10.06 -10.02 -9.07
C ASN A 57 9.55 -8.79 -9.87
N ASN A 58 9.54 -8.92 -11.19
CA ASN A 58 8.73 -8.10 -12.09
C ASN A 58 7.41 -8.84 -12.31
N PRO A 59 6.26 -8.40 -11.77
CA PRO A 59 4.98 -8.91 -12.21
C PRO A 59 4.61 -8.21 -13.52
N GLU A 60 5.25 -8.62 -14.62
CA GLU A 60 4.68 -8.47 -15.94
C GLU A 60 3.69 -9.61 -16.17
N LEU A 61 2.41 -9.34 -15.97
CA LEU A 61 1.33 -10.23 -16.37
C LEU A 61 0.29 -9.45 -17.18
N THR A 62 0.10 -9.94 -18.41
CA THR A 62 -1.14 -9.94 -19.21
C THR A 62 -1.50 -8.67 -19.99
N THR A 63 -1.13 -8.65 -21.27
CA THR A 63 -2.08 -8.43 -22.40
C THR A 63 -1.44 -8.99 -23.69
N VAL A 64 -1.54 -10.31 -23.87
CA VAL A 64 -1.45 -10.95 -25.19
C VAL A 64 -2.72 -11.75 -25.37
N GLU A 65 -3.81 -11.10 -25.80
CA GLU A 65 -4.94 -11.80 -26.42
C GLU A 65 -5.78 -10.84 -27.27
N LYS A 66 -5.39 -10.67 -28.55
CA LYS A 66 -6.29 -10.65 -29.73
C LYS A 66 -5.52 -10.38 -31.02
N LYS A 67 -5.15 -11.44 -31.73
CA LYS A 67 -5.19 -11.50 -33.21
C LYS A 67 -4.92 -12.94 -33.67
N GLN A 68 -5.97 -13.77 -33.56
CA GLN A 68 -6.05 -15.01 -34.32
C GLN A 68 -6.45 -14.64 -35.75
N ASP A 69 -5.46 -14.30 -36.57
CA ASP A 69 -5.60 -14.26 -38.01
C ASP A 69 -5.44 -15.70 -38.52
N LYS A 70 -6.57 -16.30 -38.90
CA LYS A 70 -6.62 -17.65 -39.47
C LYS A 70 -5.89 -17.61 -40.81
N SER A 71 -4.63 -18.05 -40.79
CA SER A 71 -3.97 -18.90 -41.79
C SER A 71 -4.90 -19.35 -42.93
N VAL A 72 -5.00 -18.49 -43.94
CA VAL A 72 -5.11 -18.81 -45.37
C VAL A 72 -4.06 -19.91 -45.65
N VAL A 73 -4.51 -21.15 -45.85
CA VAL A 73 -4.61 -21.81 -47.15
C VAL A 73 -3.25 -21.95 -47.85
N SER A 74 -2.92 -23.24 -48.07
CA SER A 74 -1.90 -23.81 -48.95
C SER A 74 -0.45 -23.85 -48.47
#